data_AF-A0A6L2PHP9-F1
#
_entry.id   AF-A0A6L2PHP9-F1
#
_cell.length_a   1.000
_cell.length_b   1.000
_cell.length_c   1.000
_cell.angle_alpha   90.00
_cell.angle_beta   90.00
_cell.angle_gamma   90.00
#
_symmetry.space_group_name_H-M   'P 1'
#
loop_
_entity.id
_entity.type
_entity.pdbx_description
1 polymer ?
#
loop_
_entity_poly.entity_id
_entity_poly.type
_entity_poly.pdbx_seq_one_letter_code
_entity_poly.pdbx_strand_id
1 'polypeptide(L)'
;METNFADQIAELCYCKYMSLAKQGKPNENEWTLLAAIVKVEDWKKDCSFPDETTMDVVALGTGSKCIGESKLSPAGDIINDSHAEVMARRGFLRYLYHQVLTTYCTGSSEVFRCFSGGKCMVKNNVTFHFFTSHVPCGDAAIISKVPFSGNDVHSCLKCDTEDSAAFHSKQATGVNVFGKTEDLGCNLSEMKLQTMGEEGHNVRTPMNSGKRKYCNTEGCEEENGSKCIKVNLSSSGGNTCGSKQSSRVSDSELLEDNNNGSVPVSDIYRTGAKCLPFQLLQDRRLPGTEYHVVGALRTKPGRGVPTQSLSCSDKFARWNVVGLQGALLALLISEPVYFQSLTIGGGGPFSEKALKRAIIDRLIYRSNGVRNWSEGEKVDEASTVGEGLSLPSKYAVGHPLMLQSTLPFKHARTADGMKQPCPSSIVWCKVPER
;
A
#
# COMPACT_ATOMS: atom_id res chain seq x y z
N MET A 1 -14.28 29.17 -13.65
CA MET A 1 -14.47 27.79 -13.18
C MET A 1 -13.61 27.70 -11.93
N GLU A 2 -14.22 27.77 -10.74
CA GLU A 2 -13.47 27.71 -9.48
C GLU A 2 -12.69 26.39 -9.44
N THR A 3 -11.36 26.47 -9.36
CA THR A 3 -10.51 25.29 -9.29
C THR A 3 -10.67 24.66 -7.91
N ASN A 4 -11.23 23.45 -7.85
CA ASN A 4 -11.35 22.69 -6.61
C ASN A 4 -9.95 22.41 -6.04
N PHE A 5 -9.78 22.49 -4.72
CA PHE A 5 -8.55 22.21 -3.97
C PHE A 5 -7.77 20.98 -4.44
N ALA A 6 -8.46 19.90 -4.79
CA ALA A 6 -7.81 18.70 -5.30
C ALA A 6 -6.98 18.96 -6.57
N ASP A 7 -7.52 19.78 -7.49
CA ASP A 7 -6.84 20.18 -8.73
C ASP A 7 -5.71 21.16 -8.46
N GLN A 8 -5.88 22.10 -7.52
CA GLN A 8 -4.79 23.00 -7.11
C GLN A 8 -3.60 22.23 -6.54
N ILE A 9 -3.85 21.26 -5.64
CA ILE A 9 -2.81 20.39 -5.09
C ILE A 9 -2.12 19.58 -6.20
N ALA A 10 -2.88 18.97 -7.10
CA ALA A 10 -2.33 18.15 -8.17
C ALA A 10 -1.50 18.98 -9.16
N GLU A 11 -2.02 20.13 -9.61
CA GLU A 11 -1.33 21.05 -10.50
C GLU A 11 -0.02 21.53 -9.89
N LEU A 12 -0.03 21.97 -8.63
CA LEU A 12 1.15 22.41 -7.91
C LEU A 12 2.23 21.29 -7.85
N CYS A 13 1.81 20.06 -7.57
CA CYS A 13 2.71 18.89 -7.54
C CYS A 13 3.27 18.56 -8.93
N TYR A 14 2.44 18.63 -9.98
CA TYR A 14 2.85 18.37 -11.36
C TYR A 14 3.80 19.44 -11.88
N CYS A 15 3.50 20.73 -11.67
CA CYS A 15 4.36 21.85 -12.02
C CYS A 15 5.71 21.72 -11.32
N LYS A 16 5.72 21.40 -10.01
CA LYS A 16 6.97 21.18 -9.30
C LYS A 16 7.77 20.03 -9.88
N TYR A 17 7.14 18.87 -10.12
CA TYR A 17 7.80 17.73 -10.75
C TYR A 17 8.38 18.09 -12.13
N MET A 18 7.64 18.82 -12.96
CA MET A 18 8.09 19.21 -14.30
C MET A 18 9.30 20.15 -14.24
N SER A 19 9.38 21.03 -13.23
CA SER A 19 10.54 21.92 -13.02
C SER A 19 11.85 21.18 -12.68
N LEU A 20 11.79 19.94 -12.17
CA LEU A 20 12.99 19.17 -11.83
C LEU A 20 13.80 18.80 -13.07
N ALA A 21 15.09 18.51 -12.88
CA ALA A 21 15.96 18.00 -13.94
C ALA A 21 15.37 16.75 -14.61
N LYS A 22 15.75 16.51 -15.88
CA LYS A 22 15.28 15.34 -16.63
C LYS A 22 15.82 14.02 -16.08
N GLN A 23 16.93 14.05 -15.33
CA GLN A 23 17.57 12.84 -14.80
C GLN A 23 16.62 12.07 -13.88
N GLY A 24 16.46 10.77 -14.16
CA GLY A 24 15.58 9.88 -13.39
C GLY A 24 14.09 9.99 -13.74
N LYS A 25 13.68 10.91 -14.64
CA LYS A 25 12.32 10.93 -15.19
C LYS A 25 12.16 9.83 -16.24
N PRO A 26 10.92 9.32 -16.44
CA PRO A 26 10.65 8.31 -17.46
C PRO A 26 11.02 8.77 -18.88
N ASN A 27 11.55 7.85 -19.70
CA ASN A 27 11.55 8.01 -21.15
C ASN A 27 10.17 7.71 -21.76
N GLU A 28 10.05 7.76 -23.09
CA GLU A 28 8.78 7.58 -23.80
C GLU A 28 8.12 6.21 -23.58
N ASN A 29 8.94 5.17 -23.34
CA ASN A 29 8.53 3.79 -23.10
C ASN A 29 8.38 3.45 -21.61
N GLU A 30 8.53 4.46 -20.73
CA GLU A 30 8.47 4.30 -19.30
C GLU A 30 7.31 5.06 -18.66
N TRP A 31 6.87 4.58 -17.50
CA TRP A 31 5.95 5.29 -16.62
C TRP A 31 6.50 5.38 -15.21
N THR A 32 6.03 6.34 -14.43
CA THR A 32 6.30 6.41 -12.99
C THR A 32 5.06 6.80 -12.21
N LEU A 33 5.10 6.56 -10.91
CA LEU A 33 4.21 7.21 -9.95
C LEU A 33 4.87 8.48 -9.43
N LEU A 34 4.04 9.42 -8.97
CA LEU A 34 4.44 10.66 -8.35
C LEU A 34 3.66 10.80 -7.05
N ALA A 35 4.33 11.21 -5.98
CA ALA A 35 3.69 11.60 -4.75
C ALA A 35 4.40 12.83 -4.17
N ALA A 36 3.69 13.59 -3.36
CA ALA A 36 4.21 14.82 -2.78
C ALA A 36 3.51 15.14 -1.47
N ILE A 37 4.14 16.01 -0.68
CA ILE A 37 3.55 16.61 0.51
C ILE A 37 3.57 18.12 0.29
N VAL A 38 2.40 18.74 0.44
CA VAL A 38 2.18 20.18 0.28
C VAL A 38 1.92 20.77 1.66
N LYS A 39 2.66 21.82 2.02
CA LYS A 39 2.37 22.67 3.18
C LYS A 39 1.32 23.69 2.74
N VAL A 40 0.25 23.84 3.51
CA VAL A 40 -0.77 24.85 3.27
C VAL A 40 -0.92 25.70 4.53
N GLU A 41 -0.97 27.01 4.37
CA GLU A 41 -1.21 27.96 5.45
C GLU A 41 -2.68 28.36 5.50
N ASP A 42 -3.24 28.43 6.72
CA ASP A 42 -4.62 28.86 7.01
C ASP A 42 -5.70 28.00 6.32
N TRP A 43 -5.39 26.72 6.08
CA TRP A 43 -6.34 25.77 5.51
C TRP A 43 -7.52 25.46 6.43
N LYS A 44 -8.73 25.44 5.86
CA LYS A 44 -9.96 25.04 6.54
C LYS A 44 -10.58 23.82 5.89
N LYS A 45 -11.10 22.91 6.73
CA LYS A 45 -11.66 21.63 6.30
C LYS A 45 -13.00 21.75 5.57
N ASP A 46 -13.71 22.86 5.74
CA ASP A 46 -14.96 23.17 5.05
C ASP A 46 -14.78 23.60 3.59
N CYS A 47 -13.54 23.59 3.09
CA CYS A 47 -13.18 24.00 1.73
C CYS A 47 -13.60 25.44 1.41
N SER A 48 -13.85 26.28 2.42
CA SER A 48 -13.93 27.73 2.24
C SER A 48 -12.51 28.26 2.09
N PHE A 49 -12.07 28.47 0.85
CA PHE A 49 -10.72 28.97 0.58
C PHE A 49 -10.73 30.50 0.69
N PRO A 50 -9.96 31.10 1.63
CA PRO A 50 -9.60 32.50 1.47
C PRO A 50 -8.70 32.63 0.23
N ASP A 51 -8.91 33.68 -0.57
CA ASP A 51 -8.22 33.94 -1.84
C ASP A 51 -6.67 33.98 -1.71
N GLU A 52 -6.13 34.17 -0.50
CA GLU A 52 -4.70 34.28 -0.21
C GLU A 52 -4.07 33.02 0.44
N THR A 53 -4.66 31.84 0.25
CA THR A 53 -4.12 30.59 0.82
C THR A 53 -2.74 30.26 0.20
N THR A 54 -1.68 30.28 1.00
CA THR A 54 -0.32 29.95 0.54
C THR A 54 -0.10 28.44 0.52
N MET A 55 0.33 27.90 -0.62
CA MET A 55 0.60 26.46 -0.81
C MET A 55 2.02 26.22 -1.33
N ASP A 56 2.73 25.29 -0.70
CA ASP A 56 4.12 24.96 -1.03
C ASP A 56 4.32 23.45 -1.15
N VAL A 57 4.84 22.95 -2.27
CA VAL A 57 5.39 21.58 -2.30
C VAL A 57 6.66 21.56 -1.45
N VAL A 58 6.62 20.83 -0.33
CA VAL A 58 7.77 20.73 0.59
C VAL A 58 8.56 19.44 0.40
N ALA A 59 7.94 18.40 -0.15
CA ALA A 59 8.60 17.16 -0.51
C ALA A 59 7.91 16.46 -1.67
N LEU A 60 8.67 15.71 -2.45
CA LEU A 60 8.22 15.02 -3.65
C LEU A 60 9.02 13.74 -3.85
N GLY A 61 8.35 12.69 -4.32
CA GLY A 61 8.96 11.41 -4.64
C GLY A 61 8.37 10.78 -5.90
N THR A 62 9.17 10.05 -6.65
CA THR A 62 8.71 9.15 -7.71
C THR A 62 9.20 7.73 -7.46
N GLY A 63 8.58 6.76 -8.14
CA GLY A 63 9.03 5.38 -8.17
C GLY A 63 7.94 4.36 -7.84
N SER A 64 8.25 3.09 -8.11
CA SER A 64 7.30 1.96 -8.03
C SER A 64 7.96 0.64 -7.63
N LYS A 65 9.17 0.71 -7.06
CA LYS A 65 10.03 -0.45 -6.81
C LYS A 65 10.43 -0.56 -5.34
N CYS A 66 10.68 -1.79 -4.91
CA CYS A 66 11.26 -2.12 -3.62
C CYS A 66 12.36 -3.15 -3.83
N ILE A 67 13.32 -3.19 -2.91
CA ILE A 67 14.34 -4.24 -2.92
C ILE A 67 13.82 -5.51 -2.25
N GLY A 68 14.34 -6.65 -2.70
CA GLY A 68 14.11 -7.95 -2.04
C GLY A 68 14.99 -8.11 -0.81
N GLU A 69 14.65 -9.09 0.02
CA GLU A 69 15.36 -9.41 1.27
C GLU A 69 16.89 -9.54 1.11
N SER A 70 17.34 -10.16 0.02
CA SER A 70 18.78 -10.37 -0.26
C SER A 70 19.59 -9.10 -0.49
N LYS A 71 18.93 -7.94 -0.67
CA LYS A 71 19.56 -6.63 -0.86
C LYS A 71 19.41 -5.72 0.36
N LEU A 72 18.79 -6.19 1.45
CA LEU A 72 18.72 -5.44 2.69
C LEU A 72 20.13 -5.24 3.24
N SER A 73 20.38 -4.05 3.78
CA SER A 73 21.66 -3.72 4.43
C SER A 73 21.45 -3.51 5.93
N PRO A 74 22.22 -4.19 6.79
CA PRO A 74 22.19 -3.94 8.23
C PRO A 74 22.77 -2.58 8.62
N ALA A 75 23.56 -1.95 7.74
CA ALA A 75 24.14 -0.62 7.99
C ALA A 75 23.12 0.53 7.79
N GLY A 76 21.95 0.25 7.21
CA GLY A 76 20.92 1.26 6.98
C GLY A 76 21.22 2.26 5.86
N ASP A 77 22.18 1.94 4.99
CA ASP A 77 22.64 2.74 3.84
C ASP A 77 21.90 2.45 2.53
N ILE A 78 20.99 1.46 2.51
CA ILE A 78 20.16 1.10 1.36
C ILE A 78 18.68 1.45 1.61
N ILE A 79 18.02 2.00 0.59
CA ILE A 79 16.59 2.29 0.62
C ILE A 79 15.79 1.01 0.29
N ASN A 80 15.04 0.52 1.27
CA ASN A 80 14.24 -0.70 1.12
C ASN A 80 13.04 -0.55 0.17
N ASP A 81 12.43 0.64 0.16
CA ASP A 81 11.20 0.92 -0.55
C ASP A 81 11.25 2.29 -1.22
N SER A 82 11.23 2.27 -2.54
CA SER A 82 11.31 3.42 -3.43
C SER A 82 10.00 3.68 -4.16
N HIS A 83 8.86 3.32 -3.58
CA HIS A 83 7.59 3.84 -4.06
C HIS A 83 7.49 5.34 -3.81
N ALA A 84 6.82 6.05 -4.73
CA ALA A 84 6.66 7.49 -4.71
C ALA A 84 6.23 8.04 -3.34
N GLU A 85 5.22 7.45 -2.70
CA GLU A 85 4.66 7.92 -1.42
C GLU A 85 5.68 7.78 -0.27
N VAL A 86 6.49 6.71 -0.32
CA VAL A 86 7.56 6.49 0.66
C VAL A 86 8.69 7.48 0.44
N MET A 87 9.10 7.70 -0.80
CA MET A 87 10.16 8.66 -1.15
C MET A 87 9.75 10.10 -0.78
N ALA A 88 8.50 10.49 -1.06
CA ALA A 88 7.95 11.79 -0.68
C ALA A 88 8.00 11.99 0.84
N ARG A 89 7.56 10.99 1.63
CA ARG A 89 7.65 11.06 3.09
C ARG A 89 9.11 11.14 3.57
N ARG A 90 10.04 10.36 2.99
CA ARG A 90 11.47 10.43 3.39
C ARG A 90 12.06 11.81 3.09
N GLY A 91 11.75 12.40 1.95
CA GLY A 91 12.11 13.79 1.64
C GLY A 91 11.51 14.78 2.64
N PHE A 92 10.25 14.55 3.04
CA PHE A 92 9.58 15.37 4.05
C PHE A 92 10.25 15.29 5.43
N LEU A 93 10.77 14.14 5.84
CA LEU A 93 11.55 14.05 7.07
C LEU A 93 12.79 14.95 7.02
N ARG A 94 13.52 14.97 5.90
CA ARG A 94 14.67 15.86 5.72
C ARG A 94 14.26 17.33 5.78
N TYR A 95 13.12 17.68 5.19
CA TYR A 95 12.53 19.00 5.32
C TYR A 95 12.22 19.36 6.78
N LEU A 96 11.53 18.49 7.51
CA LEU A 96 11.20 18.76 8.92
C LEU A 96 12.44 18.88 9.81
N TYR A 97 13.47 18.06 9.62
CA TYR A 97 14.74 18.21 10.34
C TYR A 97 15.39 19.56 10.06
N HIS A 98 15.39 20.02 8.81
CA HIS A 98 15.88 21.35 8.47
C HIS A 98 15.07 22.45 9.17
N GLN A 99 13.74 22.32 9.18
CA GLN A 99 12.86 23.28 9.86
C GLN A 99 13.11 23.31 11.36
N VAL A 100 13.22 22.16 12.03
CA VAL A 100 13.56 22.07 13.46
C VAL A 100 14.92 22.72 13.75
N LEU A 101 15.94 22.43 12.94
CA LEU A 101 17.27 23.03 13.09
C LEU A 101 17.19 24.56 12.96
N THR A 102 16.49 25.06 11.95
CA THR A 102 16.26 26.51 11.79
C THR A 102 15.59 27.08 13.03
N THR A 103 14.52 26.45 13.54
CA THR A 103 13.83 26.91 14.76
C THR A 103 14.75 26.94 15.98
N TYR A 104 15.66 25.97 16.15
CA TYR A 104 16.64 26.02 17.25
C TYR A 104 17.67 27.14 17.08
N CYS A 105 18.06 27.47 15.86
CA CYS A 105 19.02 28.55 15.60
C CYS A 105 18.39 29.96 15.69
N THR A 106 17.14 30.13 15.26
CA THR A 106 16.52 31.46 15.08
C THR A 106 15.29 31.69 15.96
N GLY A 107 14.83 30.69 16.71
CA GLY A 107 13.63 30.71 17.55
C GLY A 107 12.33 30.33 16.83
N SER A 108 12.30 30.35 15.49
CA SER A 108 11.09 30.07 14.69
C SER A 108 11.46 29.71 13.25
N SER A 109 10.65 28.88 12.59
CA SER A 109 10.76 28.59 11.16
C SER A 109 9.41 28.74 10.45
N GLU A 110 9.31 28.43 9.15
CA GLU A 110 8.00 28.45 8.47
C GLU A 110 7.04 27.36 8.98
N VAL A 111 7.55 26.28 9.59
CA VAL A 111 6.71 25.19 10.12
C VAL A 111 6.59 25.23 11.64
N PHE A 112 7.67 25.50 12.34
CA PHE A 112 7.76 25.28 13.78
C PHE A 112 7.99 26.57 14.57
N ARG A 113 7.55 26.55 15.83
CA ARG A 113 7.96 27.48 16.89
C ARG A 113 8.55 26.69 18.05
N CYS A 114 9.54 27.25 18.74
CA CYS A 114 10.09 26.65 19.96
C CYS A 114 9.14 26.84 21.15
N PHE A 115 9.13 25.88 22.07
CA PHE A 115 8.39 25.94 23.33
C PHE A 115 9.31 25.82 24.56
N SER A 116 8.82 26.19 25.74
CA SER A 116 9.51 25.94 27.00
C SER A 116 9.70 24.42 27.19
N GLY A 117 10.95 23.98 27.32
CA GLY A 117 11.30 22.54 27.36
C GLY A 117 11.98 22.01 26.09
N GLY A 118 12.30 22.87 25.12
CA GLY A 118 13.23 22.54 24.03
C GLY A 118 12.65 21.71 22.90
N LYS A 119 11.33 21.47 22.86
CA LYS A 119 10.66 20.82 21.73
C LYS A 119 10.05 21.84 20.79
N CYS A 120 10.06 21.52 19.50
CA CYS A 120 9.40 22.29 18.46
C CYS A 120 7.92 21.90 18.33
N MET A 121 7.05 22.89 18.14
CA MET A 121 5.62 22.68 17.89
C MET A 121 5.25 23.25 16.54
N VAL A 122 4.45 22.50 15.76
CA VAL A 122 3.94 22.99 14.46
C VAL A 122 3.09 24.23 14.70
N LYS A 123 3.23 25.24 13.84
CA LYS A 123 2.40 26.45 13.89
C LYS A 123 0.94 26.11 13.59
N ASN A 124 0.02 26.76 14.30
CA ASN A 124 -1.41 26.42 14.24
C ASN A 124 -2.04 26.63 12.86
N ASN A 125 -1.50 27.56 12.07
CA ASN A 125 -1.97 27.81 10.71
C ASN A 125 -1.33 26.89 9.67
N VAL A 126 -0.41 26.00 10.04
CA VAL A 126 0.29 25.13 9.09
C VAL A 126 -0.34 23.74 9.06
N THR A 127 -0.78 23.32 7.88
CA THR A 127 -1.26 21.96 7.61
C THR A 127 -0.44 21.29 6.52
N PHE A 128 -0.47 19.96 6.49
CA PHE A 128 0.19 19.16 5.46
C PHE A 128 -0.83 18.33 4.70
N HIS A 129 -0.68 18.28 3.39
CA HIS A 129 -1.60 17.61 2.47
C HIS A 129 -0.80 16.65 1.60
N PHE A 130 -1.22 15.40 1.57
CA PHE A 130 -0.55 14.36 0.81
C PHE A 130 -1.16 14.26 -0.59
N PHE A 131 -0.33 14.18 -1.61
CA PHE A 131 -0.72 13.93 -2.99
C PHE A 131 -0.08 12.63 -3.48
N THR A 132 -0.83 11.83 -4.24
CA THR A 132 -0.31 10.70 -5.02
C THR A 132 -1.01 10.64 -6.37
N SER A 133 -0.27 10.43 -7.45
CA SER A 133 -0.86 10.41 -8.80
C SER A 133 -1.74 9.19 -9.04
N HIS A 134 -1.64 8.15 -8.21
CA HIS A 134 -2.44 6.94 -8.28
C HIS A 134 -2.84 6.48 -6.88
N VAL A 135 -3.91 5.68 -6.79
CA VAL A 135 -4.32 5.03 -5.54
C VAL A 135 -3.17 4.22 -4.92
N PRO A 136 -2.93 4.33 -3.60
CA PRO A 136 -1.86 3.59 -2.94
C PRO A 136 -2.00 2.08 -3.14
N CYS A 137 -0.89 1.41 -3.43
CA CYS A 137 -0.90 -0.06 -3.54
C CYS A 137 -1.31 -0.71 -2.21
N GLY A 138 -1.96 -1.86 -2.28
CA GLY A 138 -2.55 -2.54 -1.13
C GLY A 138 -4.07 -2.54 -1.18
N ASP A 139 -4.70 -2.40 -0.01
CA ASP A 139 -6.15 -2.45 0.17
C ASP A 139 -6.91 -1.31 -0.54
N ALA A 140 -6.32 -0.12 -0.62
CA ALA A 140 -6.94 1.05 -1.25
C ALA A 140 -7.15 0.87 -2.75
N ALA A 141 -6.37 0.01 -3.40
CA ALA A 141 -6.47 -0.28 -4.82
C ALA A 141 -7.52 -1.36 -5.16
N ILE A 142 -8.14 -1.99 -4.14
CA ILE A 142 -9.22 -2.95 -4.31
C ILE A 142 -10.53 -2.16 -4.41
N ILE A 143 -10.91 -1.85 -5.65
CA ILE A 143 -12.03 -0.95 -5.98
C ILE A 143 -12.99 -1.67 -6.93
N SER A 144 -14.30 -1.65 -6.64
CA SER A 144 -15.33 -2.14 -7.58
C SER A 144 -15.30 -1.35 -8.89
N LYS A 145 -15.33 -2.04 -10.03
CA LYS A 145 -15.47 -1.42 -11.36
C LYS A 145 -16.90 -0.97 -11.65
N VAL A 146 -17.86 -1.41 -10.85
CA VAL A 146 -19.28 -1.05 -10.98
C VAL A 146 -19.65 -0.07 -9.86
N PRO A 147 -20.35 1.04 -10.15
CA PRO A 147 -20.86 1.93 -9.12
C PRO A 147 -21.81 1.18 -8.19
N PHE A 148 -21.61 1.31 -6.88
CA PHE A 148 -22.45 0.64 -5.88
C PHE A 148 -23.89 1.17 -5.92
N SER A 149 -24.85 0.26 -5.84
CA SER A 149 -26.23 0.61 -5.48
C SER A 149 -26.29 0.84 -3.96
N GLY A 150 -27.24 1.64 -3.46
CA GLY A 150 -27.26 2.15 -2.07
C GLY A 150 -27.23 1.10 -0.95
N ASN A 151 -27.47 -0.18 -1.24
CA ASN A 151 -27.57 -1.25 -0.25
C ASN A 151 -26.23 -1.95 0.07
N ASP A 152 -25.16 -1.68 -0.66
CA ASP A 152 -23.87 -2.38 -0.51
C ASP A 152 -23.00 -1.86 0.66
N VAL A 153 -23.47 -0.88 1.42
CA VAL A 153 -22.74 -0.30 2.56
C VAL A 153 -22.48 -1.34 3.67
N HIS A 154 -23.31 -2.38 3.75
CA HIS A 154 -23.17 -3.44 4.74
C HIS A 154 -22.27 -4.61 4.32
N SER A 155 -21.96 -4.79 3.03
CA SER A 155 -21.16 -5.94 2.56
C SER A 155 -19.65 -5.74 2.73
N CYS A 156 -19.18 -4.49 2.77
CA CYS A 156 -17.75 -4.17 2.88
C CYS A 156 -17.14 -4.45 4.26
N LEU A 157 -17.98 -4.73 5.26
CA LEU A 157 -17.60 -5.06 6.64
C LEU A 157 -18.19 -6.40 7.13
N LYS A 158 -18.95 -7.12 6.29
CA LYS A 158 -19.46 -8.46 6.58
C LYS A 158 -18.65 -9.50 5.81
N CYS A 159 -17.37 -9.62 6.14
CA CYS A 159 -16.70 -10.90 5.95
C CYS A 159 -16.57 -11.50 7.35
N ASP A 160 -17.49 -12.42 7.63
CA ASP A 160 -17.61 -13.28 8.83
C ASP A 160 -18.86 -12.98 9.68
N THR A 161 -20.01 -13.47 9.23
CA THR A 161 -21.10 -13.86 10.11
C THR A 161 -21.68 -15.19 9.62
N GLU A 162 -21.41 -16.25 10.38
CA GLU A 162 -22.13 -17.53 10.63
C GLU A 162 -22.77 -18.36 9.50
N ASP A 163 -23.04 -17.83 8.30
CA ASP A 163 -23.71 -18.57 7.21
C ASP A 163 -22.80 -19.55 6.44
N SER A 164 -21.55 -19.74 6.89
CA SER A 164 -20.62 -20.75 6.34
C SER A 164 -20.59 -22.05 7.16
N ALA A 165 -21.25 -22.11 8.31
CA ALA A 165 -21.30 -23.33 9.13
C ALA A 165 -22.27 -24.40 8.58
N ALA A 166 -23.21 -24.02 7.70
CA ALA A 166 -24.22 -24.94 7.17
C ALA A 166 -23.74 -25.83 6.00
N PHE A 167 -22.54 -25.62 5.46
CA PHE A 167 -22.03 -26.39 4.32
C PHE A 167 -21.05 -27.52 4.68
N HIS A 168 -20.71 -27.70 5.96
CA HIS A 168 -19.80 -28.77 6.42
C HIS A 168 -20.50 -29.95 7.14
N SER A 169 -21.82 -30.11 7.03
CA SER A 169 -22.54 -31.27 7.60
C SER A 169 -22.87 -32.40 6.62
N LYS A 170 -22.38 -32.37 5.36
CA LYS A 170 -22.65 -33.44 4.38
C LYS A 170 -21.40 -33.87 3.63
N GLN A 171 -20.44 -34.45 4.33
CA GLN A 171 -19.57 -35.54 3.84
C GLN A 171 -18.54 -35.90 4.93
N ALA A 172 -18.95 -36.76 5.86
CA ALA A 172 -18.03 -37.55 6.68
C ALA A 172 -18.76 -38.82 7.13
N THR A 173 -19.11 -39.67 6.17
CA THR A 173 -19.43 -41.07 6.46
C THR A 173 -18.12 -41.85 6.59
N GLY A 174 -17.90 -42.40 7.79
CA GLY A 174 -17.02 -43.55 8.00
C GLY A 174 -15.60 -43.23 8.47
N VAL A 175 -15.38 -43.30 9.79
CA VAL A 175 -14.72 -44.42 10.48
C VAL A 175 -14.66 -44.07 11.97
N ASN A 176 -15.38 -44.84 12.78
CA ASN A 176 -15.31 -44.81 14.24
C ASN A 176 -14.06 -45.55 14.70
N VAL A 177 -13.19 -44.90 15.46
CA VAL A 177 -12.33 -45.57 16.46
C VAL A 177 -12.35 -44.73 17.73
N PHE A 178 -12.92 -45.31 18.79
CA PHE A 178 -12.96 -44.77 20.14
C PHE A 178 -11.56 -44.78 20.77
N GLY A 179 -11.20 -43.70 21.46
CA GLY A 179 -10.05 -43.63 22.36
C GLY A 179 -10.18 -42.43 23.31
N LYS A 180 -10.12 -42.69 24.61
CA LYS A 180 -10.52 -41.82 25.72
C LYS A 180 -9.68 -40.56 25.90
N THR A 181 -10.34 -39.56 26.47
CA THR A 181 -9.85 -38.34 27.14
C THR A 181 -8.80 -38.61 28.20
N GLU A 182 -7.78 -37.74 28.30
CA GLU A 182 -7.22 -37.27 29.57
C GLU A 182 -6.38 -35.99 29.37
N ASP A 183 -6.35 -35.18 30.42
CA ASP A 183 -5.80 -33.84 30.62
C ASP A 183 -4.41 -33.55 30.04
N LEU A 184 -4.15 -32.27 29.76
CA LEU A 184 -2.98 -31.53 30.29
C LEU A 184 -3.01 -30.07 29.83
N GLY A 185 -3.43 -29.19 30.75
CA GLY A 185 -3.23 -27.75 30.63
C GLY A 185 -1.74 -27.38 30.70
N CYS A 186 -1.33 -26.34 29.96
CA CYS A 186 -0.01 -25.75 30.09
C CYS A 186 -0.13 -24.22 30.05
N ASN A 187 0.15 -23.62 31.22
CA ASN A 187 0.19 -22.19 31.50
C ASN A 187 1.32 -21.49 30.75
N LEU A 188 1.05 -20.24 30.37
CA LEU A 188 1.97 -19.28 29.80
C LEU A 188 2.71 -18.54 30.91
N SER A 189 4.00 -18.81 31.11
CA SER A 189 4.90 -17.90 31.84
C SER A 189 6.38 -18.22 31.65
N GLU A 190 7.15 -17.16 31.42
CA GLU A 190 8.61 -17.01 31.55
C GLU A 190 9.53 -17.62 30.48
N MET A 191 10.02 -16.75 29.59
CA MET A 191 11.42 -16.82 29.14
C MET A 191 12.10 -15.46 29.29
N LYS A 192 13.06 -15.44 30.22
CA LYS A 192 13.95 -14.35 30.58
C LYS A 192 14.93 -14.02 29.46
N LEU A 193 15.17 -12.73 29.32
CA LEU A 193 16.28 -12.09 28.63
C LEU A 193 17.61 -12.51 29.29
N GLN A 194 18.59 -12.99 28.51
CA GLN A 194 19.98 -13.07 28.94
C GLN A 194 20.90 -12.44 27.89
N THR A 195 21.53 -11.34 28.33
CA THR A 195 22.70 -10.66 27.78
C THR A 195 23.95 -11.52 27.91
N MET A 196 24.84 -11.49 26.91
CA MET A 196 26.24 -11.93 27.07
C MET A 196 27.19 -10.88 26.46
N GLY A 197 28.15 -10.45 27.27
CA GLY A 197 29.30 -9.63 26.92
C GLY A 197 30.54 -10.44 26.55
N GLU A 198 31.61 -9.72 26.29
CA GLU A 198 32.85 -10.08 25.60
C GLU A 198 33.91 -10.85 26.44
N GLU A 199 35.03 -11.15 25.74
CA GLU A 199 36.34 -11.74 26.14
C GLU A 199 36.40 -13.28 26.14
N GLY A 200 37.41 -14.00 25.65
CA GLY A 200 38.75 -13.71 25.12
C GLY A 200 39.69 -14.91 25.42
N HIS A 201 40.52 -15.32 24.44
CA HIS A 201 41.71 -16.22 24.50
C HIS A 201 41.60 -17.77 24.31
N ASN A 202 41.97 -18.20 23.09
CA ASN A 202 43.15 -19.00 22.69
C ASN A 202 43.41 -20.43 23.27
N VAL A 203 43.46 -21.44 22.38
CA VAL A 203 44.60 -22.39 22.11
C VAL A 203 44.16 -23.81 21.64
N ARG A 204 44.73 -24.20 20.48
CA ARG A 204 45.06 -25.55 19.91
C ARG A 204 44.00 -26.46 19.25
N THR A 205 44.27 -26.69 17.96
CA THR A 205 43.88 -27.80 17.07
C THR A 205 44.45 -29.17 17.52
N PRO A 206 43.90 -30.28 17.00
CA PRO A 206 44.56 -30.94 15.86
C PRO A 206 43.64 -31.30 14.69
N MET A 207 44.28 -31.38 13.53
CA MET A 207 43.78 -31.82 12.24
C MET A 207 43.28 -33.27 12.27
N ASN A 208 42.28 -33.58 11.44
CA ASN A 208 42.42 -34.77 10.59
C ASN A 208 41.81 -34.56 9.21
N SER A 209 42.51 -35.12 8.25
CA SER A 209 42.51 -34.81 6.83
C SER A 209 41.57 -35.70 6.02
N GLY A 210 40.84 -35.10 5.08
CA GLY A 210 40.13 -35.79 4.00
C GLY A 210 40.25 -35.03 2.68
N LYS A 211 41.34 -35.28 1.96
CA LYS A 211 41.56 -35.06 0.51
C LYS A 211 40.29 -35.40 -0.29
N ARG A 212 39.94 -34.88 -1.46
CA ARG A 212 40.46 -34.04 -2.57
C ARG A 212 39.25 -34.03 -3.55
N LYS A 213 38.96 -33.06 -4.41
CA LYS A 213 39.74 -32.64 -5.59
C LYS A 213 38.90 -31.55 -6.29
N TYR A 214 39.52 -30.40 -6.57
CA TYR A 214 39.05 -29.40 -7.51
C TYR A 214 39.32 -29.85 -8.95
N CYS A 215 38.49 -29.42 -9.89
CA CYS A 215 38.91 -29.16 -11.27
C CYS A 215 38.11 -27.97 -11.82
N ASN A 216 38.81 -26.88 -12.12
CA ASN A 216 38.40 -25.84 -13.05
C ASN A 216 38.75 -26.30 -14.47
N THR A 217 37.90 -25.99 -15.45
CA THR A 217 38.32 -25.62 -16.82
C THR A 217 37.18 -24.88 -17.53
N GLU A 218 37.59 -23.92 -18.36
CA GLU A 218 36.84 -22.91 -19.09
C GLU A 218 36.06 -23.45 -20.32
N GLY A 219 35.09 -22.66 -20.80
CA GLY A 219 34.90 -22.44 -22.25
C GLY A 219 33.75 -23.13 -22.99
N CYS A 220 33.05 -22.31 -23.78
CA CYS A 220 32.26 -22.61 -25.00
C CYS A 220 30.76 -22.96 -24.88
N GLU A 221 29.96 -21.94 -25.21
CA GLU A 221 28.95 -21.86 -26.30
C GLU A 221 28.00 -23.02 -26.66
N GLU A 222 26.80 -22.55 -27.06
CA GLU A 222 25.77 -23.15 -27.93
C GLU A 222 24.65 -24.05 -27.37
N GLU A 223 23.44 -23.48 -27.55
CA GLU A 223 22.18 -24.08 -28.02
C GLU A 223 21.99 -25.61 -27.93
N ASN A 224 20.98 -26.03 -27.16
CA ASN A 224 19.74 -26.56 -27.75
C ASN A 224 18.69 -26.90 -26.70
N GLY A 225 17.43 -26.76 -27.12
CA GLY A 225 16.25 -26.87 -26.29
C GLY A 225 15.76 -28.29 -25.96
N SER A 226 14.76 -28.25 -25.09
CA SER A 226 13.63 -29.18 -24.95
C SER A 226 13.88 -30.54 -24.28
N LYS A 227 13.26 -30.73 -23.09
CA LYS A 227 12.07 -31.59 -22.88
C LYS A 227 11.80 -31.82 -21.39
N CYS A 228 10.53 -31.70 -20.98
CA CYS A 228 9.82 -32.71 -20.20
C CYS A 228 8.30 -32.48 -20.34
N ILE A 229 7.66 -33.25 -21.22
CA ILE A 229 6.77 -34.40 -20.91
C ILE A 229 5.34 -33.96 -20.53
N LYS A 230 4.46 -34.00 -21.53
CA LYS A 230 3.00 -34.19 -21.39
C LYS A 230 2.68 -35.63 -21.78
N VAL A 231 1.81 -36.26 -21.01
CA VAL A 231 1.33 -37.63 -21.23
C VAL A 231 -0.01 -37.57 -21.97
N ASN A 232 -0.16 -38.47 -22.94
CA ASN A 232 -1.25 -38.58 -23.92
C ASN A 232 -2.59 -39.04 -23.32
N LEU A 233 -3.69 -38.65 -23.98
CA LEU A 233 -4.77 -39.57 -24.33
C LEU A 233 -5.35 -39.22 -25.70
N SER A 234 -5.59 -40.26 -26.49
CA SER A 234 -5.76 -40.29 -27.95
C SER A 234 -7.23 -40.29 -28.44
N SER A 235 -7.35 -40.17 -29.77
CA SER A 235 -8.45 -40.52 -30.71
C SER A 235 -9.30 -39.35 -31.22
N SER A 236 -9.67 -39.19 -32.50
CA SER A 236 -9.33 -39.83 -33.79
C SER A 236 -10.00 -39.00 -34.91
N GLY A 237 -9.37 -38.88 -36.08
CA GLY A 237 -9.97 -38.47 -37.38
C GLY A 237 -10.24 -36.97 -37.55
N GLY A 238 -10.01 -36.30 -38.69
CA GLY A 238 -9.63 -36.70 -40.03
C GLY A 238 -10.19 -35.66 -41.02
N ASN A 239 -9.30 -35.02 -41.78
CA ASN A 239 -9.49 -34.41 -43.11
C ASN A 239 -10.16 -33.02 -43.34
N THR A 240 -9.31 -32.18 -43.95
CA THR A 240 -9.49 -31.40 -45.20
C THR A 240 -10.09 -29.99 -45.22
N CYS A 241 -9.27 -29.13 -45.85
CA CYS A 241 -9.48 -27.78 -46.36
C CYS A 241 -10.58 -27.69 -47.43
N GLY A 242 -11.32 -26.57 -47.44
CA GLY A 242 -12.20 -26.17 -48.54
C GLY A 242 -12.69 -24.74 -48.40
N SER A 243 -12.17 -23.85 -49.23
CA SER A 243 -12.56 -22.45 -49.38
C SER A 243 -13.84 -22.29 -50.24
N LYS A 244 -14.71 -21.32 -49.91
CA LYS A 244 -15.26 -20.28 -50.81
C LYS A 244 -16.54 -19.59 -50.26
N GLN A 245 -16.43 -18.25 -50.22
CA GLN A 245 -17.37 -17.19 -50.64
C GLN A 245 -18.91 -17.37 -50.56
N SER A 246 -19.51 -16.46 -49.76
CA SER A 246 -20.57 -15.48 -50.10
C SER A 246 -21.85 -15.91 -50.83
N SER A 247 -22.98 -15.79 -50.14
CA SER A 247 -24.20 -15.18 -50.69
C SER A 247 -25.15 -14.70 -49.59
N ARG A 248 -25.58 -13.44 -49.71
CA ARG A 248 -26.67 -12.82 -48.95
C ARG A 248 -28.03 -13.33 -49.45
N VAL A 249 -28.95 -13.65 -48.55
CA VAL A 249 -30.40 -13.56 -48.78
C VAL A 249 -31.06 -13.10 -47.47
N SER A 250 -31.92 -12.09 -47.59
CA SER A 250 -32.82 -11.57 -46.56
C SER A 250 -34.10 -12.40 -46.52
N ASP A 251 -34.63 -12.69 -45.33
CA ASP A 251 -35.96 -12.21 -44.93
C ASP A 251 -36.30 -12.60 -43.48
N SER A 252 -37.24 -11.83 -42.97
CA SER A 252 -37.73 -11.54 -41.63
C SER A 252 -38.12 -12.70 -40.70
N GLU A 253 -37.85 -12.44 -39.41
CA GLU A 253 -38.65 -12.69 -38.19
C GLU A 253 -39.16 -14.11 -37.92
N LEU A 254 -38.70 -14.70 -36.80
CA LEU A 254 -39.55 -15.11 -35.69
C LEU A 254 -38.70 -15.19 -34.41
N LEU A 255 -39.20 -14.53 -33.37
CA LEU A 255 -38.65 -14.39 -32.02
C LEU A 255 -38.76 -15.71 -31.26
N GLU A 256 -37.66 -16.15 -30.63
CA GLU A 256 -37.71 -16.77 -29.30
C GLU A 256 -36.51 -16.31 -28.48
N ASP A 257 -36.79 -15.35 -27.59
CA ASP A 257 -35.92 -14.84 -26.54
C ASP A 257 -35.52 -15.97 -25.57
N ASN A 258 -34.29 -16.46 -25.69
CA ASN A 258 -33.60 -17.07 -24.56
C ASN A 258 -32.67 -16.03 -23.94
N ASN A 259 -33.29 -15.06 -23.28
CA ASN A 259 -32.61 -14.08 -22.45
C ASN A 259 -32.10 -14.77 -21.18
N ASN A 260 -31.02 -15.55 -21.32
CA ASN A 260 -30.21 -15.97 -20.21
C ASN A 260 -29.39 -14.74 -19.79
N GLY A 261 -30.03 -13.84 -19.05
CA GLY A 261 -29.45 -12.61 -18.55
C GLY A 261 -28.21 -12.95 -17.75
N SER A 262 -27.04 -12.86 -18.38
CA SER A 262 -25.77 -12.96 -17.69
C SER A 262 -25.71 -11.76 -16.74
N VAL A 263 -25.98 -12.00 -15.46
CA VAL A 263 -25.76 -11.01 -14.41
C VAL A 263 -24.32 -10.52 -14.59
N PRO A 264 -24.10 -9.22 -14.87
CA PRO A 264 -22.75 -8.73 -15.11
C PRO A 264 -21.93 -8.99 -13.86
N VAL A 265 -20.96 -9.90 -13.96
CA VAL A 265 -20.06 -10.21 -12.86
C VAL A 265 -19.35 -8.90 -12.50
N SER A 266 -19.64 -8.36 -11.32
CA SER A 266 -18.98 -7.18 -10.82
C SER A 266 -17.50 -7.51 -10.64
N ASP A 267 -16.64 -6.85 -11.42
CA ASP A 267 -15.20 -7.03 -11.34
C ASP A 267 -14.55 -5.90 -10.55
N ILE A 268 -13.30 -6.08 -10.14
CA ILE A 268 -12.54 -5.13 -9.33
C ILE A 268 -11.25 -4.68 -10.02
N TYR A 269 -10.81 -3.47 -9.71
CA TYR A 269 -9.41 -3.11 -9.82
C TYR A 269 -8.61 -3.94 -8.80
N ARG A 270 -7.56 -4.59 -9.27
CA ARG A 270 -6.76 -5.56 -8.48
C ARG A 270 -5.46 -4.95 -8.03
N THR A 271 -4.96 -5.43 -6.90
CA THR A 271 -3.69 -5.01 -6.33
C THR A 271 -2.60 -6.05 -6.57
N GLY A 272 -1.40 -5.59 -6.91
CA GLY A 272 -0.23 -6.48 -6.99
C GLY A 272 0.31 -6.90 -5.63
N ALA A 273 -0.09 -6.19 -4.56
CA ALA A 273 0.34 -6.44 -3.20
C ALA A 273 -0.29 -7.73 -2.64
N LYS A 274 0.52 -8.53 -1.95
CA LYS A 274 0.13 -9.87 -1.47
C LYS A 274 -0.17 -9.86 0.01
N CYS A 275 -1.16 -10.61 0.43
CA CYS A 275 -1.45 -10.83 1.85
C CYS A 275 -0.20 -11.38 2.58
N LEU A 276 0.01 -10.97 3.83
CA LEU A 276 1.06 -11.56 4.66
C LEU A 276 0.82 -13.06 4.83
N PRO A 277 1.84 -13.92 4.73
CA PRO A 277 1.63 -15.37 4.70
C PRO A 277 1.12 -15.93 6.04
N PHE A 278 1.39 -15.26 7.15
CA PHE A 278 1.08 -15.73 8.51
C PHE A 278 -0.24 -15.17 9.08
N GLN A 279 -0.99 -14.37 8.33
CA GLN A 279 -2.29 -13.85 8.79
C GLN A 279 -3.43 -14.75 8.31
N LEU A 280 -4.55 -14.73 9.03
CA LEU A 280 -5.75 -15.50 8.70
C LEU A 280 -6.41 -15.05 7.38
N LEU A 281 -6.51 -13.73 7.17
CA LEU A 281 -7.12 -13.17 5.96
C LEU A 281 -6.23 -13.38 4.74
N GLN A 282 -6.72 -14.15 3.77
CA GLN A 282 -6.04 -14.44 2.50
C GLN A 282 -6.96 -14.18 1.30
N ASP A 283 -6.35 -13.84 0.16
CA ASP A 283 -7.08 -13.69 -1.10
C ASP A 283 -7.69 -15.04 -1.52
N ARG A 284 -9.01 -15.10 -1.70
CA ARG A 284 -9.73 -16.31 -2.15
C ARG A 284 -9.42 -16.67 -3.60
N ARG A 285 -9.00 -15.68 -4.41
CA ARG A 285 -8.66 -15.82 -5.84
C ARG A 285 -9.82 -16.33 -6.70
N LEU A 286 -11.06 -16.13 -6.24
CA LEU A 286 -12.27 -16.39 -7.00
C LEU A 286 -12.50 -15.28 -8.05
N PRO A 287 -13.38 -15.48 -9.04
CA PRO A 287 -13.70 -14.44 -10.02
C PRO A 287 -14.35 -13.19 -9.42
N GLY A 288 -14.23 -12.05 -10.12
CA GLY A 288 -14.92 -10.80 -9.76
C GLY A 288 -14.50 -10.20 -8.42
N THR A 289 -15.48 -9.70 -7.66
CA THR A 289 -15.32 -9.10 -6.33
C THR A 289 -14.73 -10.04 -5.29
N GLU A 290 -14.90 -11.35 -5.46
CA GLU A 290 -14.42 -12.37 -4.51
C GLU A 290 -12.92 -12.69 -4.68
N TYR A 291 -12.21 -12.03 -5.60
CA TYR A 291 -10.78 -12.31 -5.82
C TYR A 291 -9.93 -11.93 -4.62
N HIS A 292 -10.09 -10.70 -4.14
CA HIS A 292 -9.29 -10.16 -3.04
C HIS A 292 -10.11 -10.06 -1.76
N VAL A 293 -9.48 -10.39 -0.63
CA VAL A 293 -9.99 -9.99 0.68
C VAL A 293 -9.62 -8.53 0.97
N VAL A 294 -10.49 -7.79 1.63
CA VAL A 294 -10.22 -6.41 2.06
C VAL A 294 -9.75 -6.36 3.52
N GLY A 295 -9.10 -5.27 3.93
CA GLY A 295 -8.62 -5.05 5.30
C GLY A 295 -7.34 -5.79 5.67
N ALA A 296 -6.98 -6.85 4.95
CA ALA A 296 -5.75 -7.62 5.18
C ALA A 296 -4.47 -6.77 5.04
N LEU A 297 -3.46 -7.05 5.88
CA LEU A 297 -2.13 -6.48 5.73
C LEU A 297 -1.43 -7.08 4.52
N ARG A 298 -0.72 -6.27 3.75
CA ARG A 298 -0.12 -6.70 2.48
C ARG A 298 1.33 -6.28 2.35
N THR A 299 2.14 -7.11 1.71
CA THR A 299 3.49 -6.78 1.24
C THR A 299 3.45 -6.35 -0.22
N LYS A 300 4.41 -5.51 -0.58
CA LYS A 300 4.57 -5.06 -1.97
C LYS A 300 5.05 -6.21 -2.85
N PRO A 301 4.71 -6.19 -4.15
CA PRO A 301 5.31 -7.13 -5.09
C PRO A 301 6.81 -6.81 -5.25
N GLY A 302 7.68 -7.78 -4.97
CA GLY A 302 9.12 -7.68 -5.24
C GLY A 302 9.46 -8.22 -6.64
N ARG A 303 10.64 -7.85 -7.17
CA ARG A 303 11.28 -8.59 -8.28
C ARG A 303 12.24 -9.62 -7.65
N GLY A 304 12.01 -10.90 -7.90
CA GLY A 304 12.82 -11.98 -7.29
C GLY A 304 12.32 -12.33 -5.89
N VAL A 305 13.24 -12.40 -4.92
CA VAL A 305 12.91 -12.73 -3.52
C VAL A 305 11.89 -11.71 -2.98
N PRO A 306 10.83 -12.17 -2.29
CA PRO A 306 9.81 -11.28 -1.73
C PRO A 306 10.42 -10.15 -0.90
N THR A 307 9.82 -8.96 -0.98
CA THR A 307 10.19 -7.84 -0.13
C THR A 307 9.46 -7.95 1.21
N GLN A 308 10.12 -7.51 2.28
CA GLN A 308 9.48 -7.34 3.59
C GLN A 308 8.74 -5.99 3.71
N SER A 309 8.75 -5.17 2.65
CA SER A 309 8.07 -3.87 2.65
C SER A 309 6.55 -4.02 2.55
N LEU A 310 5.84 -3.51 3.55
CA LEU A 310 4.38 -3.40 3.54
C LEU A 310 3.86 -2.48 2.43
N SER A 311 2.60 -2.65 2.06
CA SER A 311 1.91 -1.88 1.04
C SER A 311 1.78 -0.40 1.41
N CYS A 312 1.56 0.47 0.41
CA CYS A 312 1.40 1.90 0.67
C CYS A 312 0.12 2.18 1.48
N SER A 313 -0.97 1.42 1.27
CA SER A 313 -2.17 1.51 2.11
C SER A 313 -1.86 1.27 3.59
N ASP A 314 -1.06 0.24 3.90
CA ASP A 314 -0.62 -0.11 5.27
C ASP A 314 0.25 0.97 5.89
N LYS A 315 1.10 1.58 5.07
CA LYS A 315 1.93 2.70 5.49
C LYS A 315 1.11 3.95 5.77
N PHE A 316 0.13 4.28 4.93
CA PHE A 316 -0.78 5.39 5.19
C PHE A 316 -1.60 5.18 6.45
N ALA A 317 -2.19 3.99 6.64
CA ALA A 317 -2.91 3.68 7.88
C ALA A 317 -2.00 3.84 9.11
N ARG A 318 -0.75 3.36 9.06
CA ARG A 318 0.23 3.57 10.13
C ARG A 318 0.53 5.06 10.35
N TRP A 319 0.84 5.82 9.30
CA TRP A 319 1.14 7.26 9.41
C TRP A 319 -0.05 8.07 9.90
N ASN A 320 -1.26 7.58 9.67
CA ASN A 320 -2.50 8.15 10.17
C ASN A 320 -2.72 7.92 11.68
N VAL A 321 -1.89 7.08 12.33
CA VAL A 321 -1.92 6.85 13.78
C VAL A 321 -0.68 7.42 14.48
N VAL A 322 0.51 7.11 13.95
CA VAL A 322 1.78 7.51 14.61
C VAL A 322 2.37 8.81 14.07
N GLY A 323 1.72 9.42 13.08
CA GLY A 323 2.19 10.60 12.36
C GLY A 323 3.29 10.32 11.33
N LEU A 324 3.55 11.31 10.49
CA LEU A 324 4.51 11.27 9.39
C LEU A 324 5.96 11.33 9.89
N GLN A 325 6.23 11.95 11.04
CA GLN A 325 7.57 12.29 11.56
C GLN A 325 8.43 11.06 11.90
N GLY A 326 7.82 9.92 12.26
CA GLY A 326 8.56 8.74 12.72
C GLY A 326 9.21 8.91 14.10
N ALA A 327 9.84 7.85 14.61
CA ALA A 327 10.27 7.79 16.01
C ALA A 327 11.34 8.83 16.39
N LEU A 328 12.40 8.98 15.57
CA LEU A 328 13.52 9.86 15.91
C LEU A 328 13.12 11.34 15.97
N LEU A 329 12.37 11.82 14.98
CA LEU A 329 11.92 13.21 14.96
C LEU A 329 10.87 13.48 16.04
N ALA A 330 10.11 12.48 16.47
CA ALA A 330 9.16 12.60 17.60
C ALA A 330 9.83 12.90 18.95
N LEU A 331 11.16 12.78 19.06
CA LEU A 331 11.91 13.23 20.23
C LEU A 331 12.06 14.76 20.28
N LEU A 332 12.08 15.40 19.11
CA LEU A 332 12.36 16.83 18.95
C LEU A 332 11.09 17.68 18.83
N ILE A 333 9.96 17.06 18.49
CA ILE A 333 8.68 17.77 18.34
C ILE A 333 7.70 17.38 19.45
N SER A 334 6.84 18.31 19.85
CA SER A 334 5.86 18.08 20.92
C SER A 334 4.75 17.12 20.46
N GLU A 335 4.18 17.40 19.29
CA GLU A 335 3.00 16.72 18.74
C GLU A 335 3.32 15.93 17.45
N PRO A 336 2.62 14.82 17.17
CA PRO A 336 2.75 14.12 15.90
C PRO A 336 2.26 14.97 14.73
N VAL A 337 2.88 14.79 13.55
CA VAL A 337 2.52 15.52 12.33
C VAL A 337 1.64 14.63 11.46
N TYR A 338 0.37 14.99 11.29
CA TYR A 338 -0.58 14.28 10.42
C TYR A 338 -0.80 15.03 9.10
N PHE A 339 -1.27 14.30 8.09
CA PHE A 339 -1.78 14.90 6.87
C PHE A 339 -3.29 15.14 7.00
N GLN A 340 -3.77 16.28 6.51
CA GLN A 340 -5.17 16.69 6.61
C GLN A 340 -6.00 16.28 5.38
N SER A 341 -5.36 15.99 4.25
CA SER A 341 -6.00 15.37 3.09
C SER A 341 -5.05 14.42 2.37
N LEU A 342 -5.64 13.45 1.67
CA LEU A 342 -4.98 12.61 0.69
C LEU A 342 -5.68 12.81 -0.67
N THR A 343 -4.97 13.47 -1.58
CA THR A 343 -5.45 13.73 -2.94
C THR A 343 -4.88 12.69 -3.91
N ILE A 344 -5.76 12.01 -4.63
CA ILE A 344 -5.40 11.08 -5.71
C ILE A 344 -5.46 11.81 -7.06
N GLY A 345 -4.44 11.64 -7.90
CA GLY A 345 -4.42 12.18 -9.26
C GLY A 345 -5.55 11.65 -10.16
N GLY A 346 -5.86 12.40 -11.21
CA GLY A 346 -6.88 12.04 -12.18
C GLY A 346 -6.45 10.94 -13.16
N GLY A 347 -7.41 10.41 -13.92
CA GLY A 347 -7.18 9.43 -14.99
C GLY A 347 -7.04 7.98 -14.52
N GLY A 348 -7.10 7.71 -13.21
CA GLY A 348 -7.10 6.37 -12.63
C GLY A 348 -8.37 6.05 -11.84
N PRO A 349 -8.52 4.80 -11.36
CA PRO A 349 -9.63 4.43 -10.50
C PRO A 349 -9.57 5.17 -9.17
N PHE A 350 -10.74 5.51 -8.63
CA PHE A 350 -10.88 6.15 -7.33
C PHE A 350 -12.14 5.66 -6.63
N SER A 351 -12.03 5.45 -5.33
CA SER A 351 -13.17 5.19 -4.46
C SER A 351 -12.86 5.72 -3.08
N GLU A 352 -13.58 6.76 -2.68
CA GLU A 352 -13.46 7.34 -1.35
C GLU A 352 -13.71 6.28 -0.26
N LYS A 353 -14.69 5.39 -0.48
CA LYS A 353 -15.00 4.26 0.41
C LYS A 353 -13.82 3.30 0.55
N ALA A 354 -13.16 2.93 -0.55
CA ALA A 354 -11.99 2.05 -0.50
C ALA A 354 -10.79 2.70 0.22
N LEU A 355 -10.57 4.01 0.02
CA LEU A 355 -9.53 4.76 0.72
C LEU A 355 -9.81 4.87 2.22
N LYS A 356 -11.05 5.22 2.59
CA LYS A 356 -11.48 5.29 4.00
C LYS A 356 -11.32 3.93 4.68
N ARG A 357 -11.78 2.85 4.04
CA ARG A 357 -11.57 1.48 4.52
C ARG A 357 -10.09 1.19 4.76
N ALA A 358 -9.25 1.48 3.78
CA ALA A 358 -7.83 1.14 3.79
C ALA A 358 -6.98 1.99 4.76
N ILE A 359 -7.41 3.19 5.13
CA ILE A 359 -6.57 4.15 5.87
C ILE A 359 -7.14 4.47 7.26
N ILE A 360 -8.47 4.42 7.41
CA ILE A 360 -9.19 4.84 8.61
C ILE A 360 -9.97 3.66 9.18
N ASP A 361 -10.97 3.14 8.47
CA ASP A 361 -12.00 2.30 9.09
C ASP A 361 -11.43 0.99 9.64
N ARG A 362 -10.45 0.39 8.97
CA ARG A 362 -9.79 -0.83 9.47
C ARG A 362 -9.00 -0.66 10.78
N LEU A 363 -8.81 0.57 11.24
CA LEU A 363 -8.20 0.89 12.54
C LEU A 363 -9.25 1.03 13.65
N ILE A 364 -10.51 1.31 13.27
CA ILE A 364 -11.60 1.72 14.17
C ILE A 364 -12.69 0.64 14.27
N TYR A 365 -12.91 -0.15 13.22
CA TYR A 365 -13.94 -1.18 13.14
C TYR A 365 -13.33 -2.58 13.19
N ARG A 366 -14.03 -3.52 13.82
CA ARG A 366 -13.68 -4.95 13.81
C ARG A 366 -14.01 -5.59 12.45
N SER A 367 -13.50 -6.79 12.21
CA SER A 367 -13.78 -7.58 11.00
C SER A 367 -15.27 -7.91 10.80
N ASN A 368 -16.08 -7.92 11.87
CA ASN A 368 -17.53 -8.12 11.82
C ASN A 368 -18.35 -6.83 11.59
N GLY A 369 -17.68 -5.69 11.35
CA GLY A 369 -18.31 -4.41 11.09
C GLY A 369 -18.87 -3.68 12.31
N VAL A 370 -18.69 -4.25 13.51
CA VAL A 370 -19.05 -3.59 14.77
C VAL A 370 -17.96 -2.58 15.13
N ARG A 371 -18.36 -1.38 15.58
CA ARG A 371 -17.43 -0.39 16.15
C ARG A 371 -16.75 -1.00 17.38
N ASN A 372 -15.51 -0.62 17.66
CA ASN A 372 -14.77 -1.14 18.82
C ASN A 372 -15.34 -0.76 20.21
N TRP A 373 -16.51 -0.11 20.28
CA TRP A 373 -17.19 0.35 21.51
C TRP A 373 -18.70 0.13 21.44
N SER A 374 -19.31 -0.12 22.60
CA SER A 374 -20.75 -0.18 22.82
C SER A 374 -21.42 1.20 22.72
N GLU A 375 -22.63 1.27 22.16
CA GLU A 375 -23.46 2.49 22.14
C GLU A 375 -23.69 2.98 23.58
N GLY A 376 -23.11 4.13 23.94
CA GLY A 376 -23.41 4.82 25.20
C GLY A 376 -22.20 5.27 26.03
N GLU A 377 -20.97 4.82 25.74
CA GLU A 377 -19.77 5.34 26.42
C GLU A 377 -19.26 6.62 25.73
N LYS A 378 -19.24 7.74 26.45
CA LYS A 378 -18.51 8.94 26.04
C LYS A 378 -17.00 8.68 26.14
N VAL A 379 -16.42 8.13 25.08
CA VAL A 379 -14.96 8.05 24.92
C VAL A 379 -14.56 9.00 23.79
N ASP A 380 -13.52 9.80 24.01
CA ASP A 380 -12.96 10.72 23.01
C ASP A 380 -12.67 9.94 21.72
N GLU A 381 -13.34 10.30 20.62
CA GLU A 381 -13.20 9.67 19.28
C GLU A 381 -11.75 9.62 18.78
N ALA A 382 -10.85 10.40 19.40
CA ALA A 382 -9.45 10.54 19.03
C ALA A 382 -8.52 9.45 19.61
N SER A 383 -8.89 8.70 20.65
CA SER A 383 -7.89 8.05 21.53
C SER A 383 -7.70 6.54 21.36
N THR A 384 -8.51 5.86 20.56
CA THR A 384 -8.65 4.40 20.68
C THR A 384 -8.48 3.68 19.33
N VAL A 385 -7.67 2.62 19.31
CA VAL A 385 -7.34 1.82 18.12
C VAL A 385 -7.60 0.36 18.43
N GLY A 386 -8.58 -0.28 17.81
CA GLY A 386 -8.86 -1.70 18.12
C GLY A 386 -9.42 -1.95 19.53
N GLU A 387 -9.63 -3.23 19.86
CA GLU A 387 -10.07 -3.65 21.20
C GLU A 387 -8.99 -3.43 22.26
N GLY A 388 -9.32 -2.71 23.34
CA GLY A 388 -8.47 -2.63 24.54
C GLY A 388 -7.16 -1.83 24.41
N LEU A 389 -6.99 -1.08 23.32
CA LEU A 389 -5.76 -0.34 23.01
C LEU A 389 -6.04 1.17 23.06
N SER A 390 -5.55 1.81 24.13
CA SER A 390 -5.52 3.27 24.25
C SER A 390 -4.23 3.84 23.66
N LEU A 391 -4.33 4.85 22.81
CA LEU A 391 -3.18 5.60 22.32
C LEU A 391 -2.63 6.52 23.43
N PRO A 392 -1.31 6.77 23.48
CA PRO A 392 -0.78 7.82 24.33
C PRO A 392 -1.42 9.17 23.98
N SER A 393 -1.62 10.03 24.97
CA SER A 393 -2.49 11.23 24.90
C SER A 393 -2.28 12.17 23.70
N LYS A 394 -1.08 12.21 23.12
CA LYS A 394 -0.74 13.04 21.96
C LYS A 394 -0.97 12.38 20.59
N TYR A 395 -1.25 11.09 20.56
CA TYR A 395 -1.49 10.33 19.33
C TYR A 395 -2.98 10.10 19.14
N ALA A 396 -3.40 10.10 17.89
CA ALA A 396 -4.79 9.91 17.52
C ALA A 396 -4.88 9.25 16.13
N VAL A 397 -6.05 8.69 15.82
CA VAL A 397 -6.37 8.31 14.45
C VAL A 397 -6.78 9.57 13.68
N GLY A 398 -6.03 9.90 12.64
CA GLY A 398 -6.36 11.03 11.77
C GLY A 398 -7.59 10.77 10.91
N HIS A 399 -8.31 11.84 10.55
CA HIS A 399 -9.47 11.78 9.66
C HIS A 399 -9.27 12.69 8.43
N PRO A 400 -8.27 12.39 7.58
CA PRO A 400 -7.97 13.19 6.40
C PRO A 400 -9.12 13.18 5.40
N LEU A 401 -9.29 14.29 4.67
CA LEU A 401 -10.18 14.32 3.50
C LEU A 401 -9.60 13.45 2.38
N MET A 402 -10.42 12.57 1.81
CA MET A 402 -10.06 11.72 0.67
C MET A 402 -10.56 12.39 -0.60
N LEU A 403 -9.65 12.86 -1.44
CA LEU A 403 -9.98 13.68 -2.60
C LEU A 403 -9.47 13.04 -3.90
N GLN A 404 -10.10 13.38 -5.01
CA GLN A 404 -9.60 13.07 -6.35
C GLN A 404 -9.49 14.35 -7.16
N SER A 405 -8.33 14.54 -7.81
CA SER A 405 -8.14 15.55 -8.83
C SER A 405 -8.67 15.06 -10.18
N THR A 406 -9.17 15.98 -11.00
CA THR A 406 -9.51 15.74 -12.40
C THR A 406 -8.27 15.68 -13.30
N LEU A 407 -7.13 16.20 -12.83
CA LEU A 407 -5.91 16.36 -13.63
C LEU A 407 -5.09 15.05 -13.71
N PRO A 408 -4.91 14.47 -14.90
CA PRO A 408 -4.10 13.28 -15.08
C PRO A 408 -2.60 13.58 -14.98
N PHE A 409 -1.84 12.63 -14.46
CA PHE A 409 -0.38 12.75 -14.43
C PHE A 409 0.23 12.33 -15.78
N LYS A 410 0.98 13.22 -16.43
CA LYS A 410 1.56 12.99 -17.77
C LYS A 410 2.38 11.70 -17.91
N HIS A 411 3.14 11.30 -16.87
CA HIS A 411 3.97 10.08 -16.91
C HIS A 411 3.32 8.89 -16.17
N ALA A 412 2.00 8.94 -16.01
CA ALA A 412 1.21 7.82 -15.49
C ALA A 412 1.32 6.59 -16.39
N ARG A 413 0.94 5.44 -15.82
CA ARG A 413 0.79 4.21 -16.60
C ARG A 413 -0.43 4.34 -17.51
N THR A 414 -0.26 4.07 -18.79
CA THR A 414 -1.32 4.03 -19.81
C THR A 414 -2.00 2.66 -19.84
N ALA A 415 -3.26 2.62 -20.30
CA ALA A 415 -4.08 1.40 -20.33
C ALA A 415 -3.62 0.38 -21.38
N ASP A 416 -2.87 0.82 -22.40
CA ASP A 416 -2.28 -0.01 -23.46
C ASP A 416 -1.24 -1.03 -22.96
N GLY A 417 -0.71 -0.84 -21.74
CA GLY A 417 0.20 -1.78 -21.08
C GLY A 417 1.59 -1.89 -21.73
N MET A 418 1.90 -1.08 -22.74
CA MET A 418 3.16 -1.17 -23.49
C MET A 418 4.36 -0.58 -22.74
N LYS A 419 4.11 0.31 -21.76
CA LYS A 419 5.17 0.99 -21.02
C LYS A 419 5.63 0.20 -19.80
N GLN A 420 6.94 0.19 -19.57
CA GLN A 420 7.54 -0.41 -18.39
C GLN A 420 7.69 0.62 -17.24
N PRO A 421 7.71 0.19 -15.97
CA PRO A 421 8.01 1.11 -14.88
C PRO A 421 9.44 1.64 -14.99
N CYS A 422 9.61 2.95 -14.82
CA CYS A 422 10.91 3.61 -14.75
C CYS A 422 11.76 2.93 -13.65
N PRO A 423 13.03 2.56 -13.95
CA PRO A 423 13.89 1.90 -12.98
C PRO A 423 14.39 2.84 -11.88
N SER A 424 14.38 4.15 -12.16
CA SER A 424 14.85 5.19 -11.27
C SER A 424 13.73 5.73 -10.37
N SER A 425 14.13 6.35 -9.27
CA SER A 425 13.24 7.03 -8.34
C SER A 425 13.85 8.39 -8.01
N ILE A 426 13.03 9.44 -8.03
CA ILE A 426 13.42 10.79 -7.69
C ILE A 426 12.96 11.06 -6.26
N VAL A 427 13.77 11.77 -5.48
CA VAL A 427 13.35 12.41 -4.24
C VAL A 427 13.80 13.86 -4.25
N TRP A 428 12.90 14.76 -3.91
CA TRP A 428 13.17 16.18 -3.77
C TRP A 428 12.50 16.68 -2.49
N CYS A 429 13.11 17.67 -1.83
CA CYS A 429 12.49 18.38 -0.71
C CYS A 429 12.97 19.83 -0.67
N LYS A 430 12.15 20.73 -0.10
CA LYS A 430 12.39 22.17 0.02
C LYS A 430 13.45 22.46 1.09
N VAL A 431 14.68 22.02 0.86
CA VAL A 431 15.85 22.27 1.71
C VAL A 431 16.95 22.80 0.80
N PRO A 432 17.59 23.93 1.13
CA PRO A 432 18.71 24.47 0.36
C PRO A 432 19.80 23.40 0.13
N GLU A 433 20.41 23.40 -1.05
CA GLU A 433 21.64 22.63 -1.28
C GLU A 433 22.74 23.18 -0.37
N ARG A 434 23.53 22.28 0.21
CA ARG A 434 24.61 22.64 1.15
C ARG A 434 25.86 23.04 0.39
#